data_AF-A0A5E4MNF9-F1
#
_entry.id   AF-A0A5E4MNF9-F1
#
_cell.length_a   1.000
_cell.length_b   1.000
_cell.length_c   1.000
_cell.angle_alpha   90.00
_cell.angle_beta   90.00
_cell.angle_gamma   90.00
#
_symmetry.space_group_name_H-M   'P 1'
#
loop_
_entity.id
_entity.type
_entity.pdbx_description
1 polymer ?
#
loop_
_entity_poly.entity_id
_entity_poly.type
_entity_poly.pdbx_seq_one_letter_code
_entity_poly.pdbx_strand_id
1 'polypeptide(L)'
;MKDKDVTYFQNLEKKYIAQPTLSTLFSVTSKLDNDGLRASYTISLLITKTGKPHTIGEDLILKAVKEVITTVLHKPAANIIRNIPWNNGSVQRRFDEMAENIEESLCSIVLFLEILFLHLTHCLSLM
;
A
#
# COMPACT_ATOMS: atom_id res chain seq x y z
N MET A 1 28.13 -4.16 47.95
CA MET A 1 27.30 -4.41 46.75
C MET A 1 26.15 -5.31 47.18
N LYS A 2 24.89 -4.87 47.06
CA LYS A 2 23.74 -5.72 47.41
C LYS A 2 23.73 -6.91 46.46
N ASP A 3 23.68 -8.10 47.05
CA ASP A 3 23.70 -9.38 46.34
C ASP A 3 22.51 -9.45 45.39
N LYS A 4 22.80 -9.40 44.09
CA LYS A 4 21.77 -9.53 43.06
C LYS A 4 21.67 -11.01 42.75
N ASP A 5 20.63 -11.65 43.26
CA ASP A 5 20.31 -13.06 43.00
C ASP A 5 20.19 -13.34 41.48
N VAL A 6 20.52 -14.58 41.08
CA VAL A 6 20.34 -15.14 39.74
C VAL A 6 18.99 -14.77 39.13
N THR A 7 17.92 -14.76 39.91
CA THR A 7 16.57 -14.37 39.48
C THR A 7 16.51 -12.94 38.91
N TYR A 8 17.29 -12.02 39.48
CA TYR A 8 17.40 -10.63 38.99
C TYR A 8 17.98 -10.61 37.58
N PHE A 9 19.04 -11.37 37.32
CA PHE A 9 19.70 -11.40 36.01
C PHE A 9 18.87 -12.11 34.95
N GLN A 10 18.17 -13.19 35.32
CA GLN A 10 17.23 -13.87 34.42
C GLN A 10 16.07 -12.95 34.00
N ASN A 11 15.54 -12.14 34.92
CA ASN A 11 14.50 -11.17 34.61
C ASN A 11 15.03 -10.00 33.75
N LEU A 12 16.28 -9.60 33.98
CA LEU A 12 16.96 -8.58 33.17
C LEU A 12 17.17 -9.06 31.73
N GLU A 13 17.62 -10.31 31.56
CA GLU A 13 17.82 -10.95 30.27
C GLU A 13 16.50 -11.09 29.51
N LYS A 14 15.45 -11.60 30.18
CA LYS A 14 14.10 -11.68 29.58
C LYS A 14 13.60 -10.31 29.12
N LYS A 15 13.84 -9.25 29.91
CA LYS A 15 13.47 -7.88 29.56
C LYS A 15 14.26 -7.35 28.36
N TYR A 16 15.53 -7.71 28.24
CA TYR A 16 16.39 -7.33 27.13
C TYR A 16 16.03 -8.07 25.84
N ILE A 17 15.75 -9.37 25.92
CA ILE A 17 15.29 -10.19 24.79
C ILE A 17 13.89 -9.76 24.33
N ALA A 18 13.01 -9.35 25.27
CA ALA A 18 11.68 -8.85 24.95
C ALA A 18 11.68 -7.42 24.36
N GLN A 19 12.81 -6.70 24.43
CA GLN A 19 12.90 -5.40 23.77
C GLN A 19 12.99 -5.59 22.25
N PRO A 20 12.15 -4.89 21.47
CA PRO A 20 12.24 -4.94 20.02
C PRO A 20 13.60 -4.34 19.59
N THR A 21 14.39 -5.14 18.89
CA THR A 21 15.67 -4.70 18.33
C THR A 21 15.43 -3.71 17.19
N LEU A 22 16.43 -2.88 16.90
CA LEU A 22 16.34 -1.89 15.83
C LEU A 22 15.93 -2.51 14.48
N SER A 23 16.46 -3.70 14.15
CA SER A 23 16.08 -4.46 12.95
C SER A 23 14.60 -4.86 12.94
N THR A 24 14.07 -5.34 14.07
CA THR A 24 12.64 -5.68 14.19
C THR A 24 11.75 -4.46 14.06
N LEU A 25 12.15 -3.31 14.62
CA LEU A 25 11.41 -2.06 14.48
C LEU A 25 11.36 -1.60 13.02
N PHE A 26 12.49 -1.61 12.30
CA PHE A 26 12.55 -1.26 10.87
C PHE A 26 11.70 -2.20 10.01
N SER A 27 11.66 -3.49 10.33
CA SER A 27 10.84 -4.47 9.62
C SER A 27 9.34 -4.27 9.86
N VAL A 28 8.95 -3.86 11.06
CA VAL A 28 7.55 -3.55 11.40
C VAL A 28 7.09 -2.26 10.73
N THR A 29 7.91 -1.21 10.74
CA THR A 29 7.57 0.06 10.07
C THR A 29 7.50 -0.09 8.56
N SER A 30 8.43 -0.81 7.92
CA SER A 30 8.38 -1.05 6.47
C SER A 30 7.15 -1.86 6.06
N LYS A 31 6.75 -2.85 6.86
CA LYS A 31 5.54 -3.63 6.61
C LYS A 31 4.26 -2.78 6.74
N LEU A 32 4.17 -1.95 7.79
CA LEU A 32 3.03 -1.05 7.99
C LEU A 32 2.90 -0.03 6.86
N ASP A 33 4.02 0.49 6.36
CA ASP A 33 4.05 1.43 5.22
C ASP A 33 3.56 0.75 3.93
N ASN A 34 4.03 -0.48 3.65
CA ASN A 34 3.61 -1.25 2.49
C ASN A 34 2.11 -1.64 2.54
N ASP A 35 1.62 -2.09 3.70
CA ASP A 35 0.21 -2.43 3.89
C ASP A 35 -0.69 -1.19 3.74
N GLY A 36 -0.27 -0.05 4.28
CA GLY A 36 -0.99 1.23 4.14
C GLY A 36 -1.05 1.71 2.69
N LEU A 37 0.07 1.61 1.97
CA LEU A 37 0.14 1.95 0.54
C LEU A 37 -0.77 1.04 -0.29
N ARG A 38 -0.71 -0.28 -0.05
CA ARG A 38 -1.55 -1.27 -0.73
C ARG A 38 -3.04 -1.01 -0.49
N ALA A 39 -3.43 -0.70 0.74
CA ALA A 39 -4.80 -0.34 1.06
C ALA A 39 -5.24 0.90 0.28
N SER A 40 -4.38 1.92 0.20
CA SER A 40 -4.68 3.16 -0.51
C SER A 40 -4.89 2.96 -2.02
N TYR A 41 -4.05 2.16 -2.69
CA TYR A 41 -4.27 1.79 -4.10
C TYR A 41 -5.57 1.00 -4.30
N THR A 42 -5.87 0.06 -3.42
CA THR A 42 -7.08 -0.76 -3.51
C THR A 42 -8.33 0.12 -3.40
N ILE A 43 -8.34 1.06 -2.46
CA ILE A 43 -9.45 2.01 -2.29
C ILE A 43 -9.58 2.92 -3.51
N SER A 44 -8.46 3.46 -4.00
CA SER A 44 -8.44 4.31 -5.20
C SER A 44 -9.02 3.58 -6.41
N LEU A 45 -8.63 2.31 -6.61
CA LEU A 45 -9.16 1.46 -7.67
C LEU A 45 -10.69 1.23 -7.55
N LEU A 46 -11.19 1.00 -6.33
CA LEU A 46 -12.63 0.82 -6.09
C LEU A 46 -13.44 2.09 -6.38
N ILE A 47 -12.91 3.26 -5.99
CA ILE A 47 -13.51 4.57 -6.29
C ILE A 47 -13.59 4.77 -7.81
N THR A 48 -12.49 4.52 -8.52
CA THR A 48 -12.42 4.63 -9.98
C THR A 48 -13.40 3.70 -10.68
N LYS A 49 -13.45 2.42 -10.26
CA LYS A 49 -14.37 1.43 -10.84
C LYS A 49 -15.84 1.80 -10.70
N THR A 50 -16.18 2.59 -9.68
CA THR A 50 -17.55 3.05 -9.44
C THR A 50 -17.85 4.41 -10.08
N GLY A 51 -16.89 5.00 -10.79
CA GLY A 51 -17.03 6.31 -11.45
C GLY A 51 -17.27 7.46 -10.46
N LYS A 52 -16.83 7.32 -9.21
CA LYS A 52 -17.01 8.32 -8.17
C LYS A 52 -15.85 9.32 -8.17
N PRO A 53 -16.08 10.58 -7.77
CA PRO A 53 -15.00 11.55 -7.63
C PRO A 53 -14.00 11.08 -6.57
N HIS A 54 -12.72 11.39 -6.77
CA HIS A 54 -11.65 11.00 -5.85
C HIS A 54 -11.85 11.57 -4.42
N THR A 55 -12.62 12.66 -4.27
CA THR A 55 -12.96 13.28 -2.98
C THR A 55 -13.78 12.38 -2.07
N ILE A 56 -14.48 11.38 -2.62
CA ILE A 56 -15.28 10.42 -1.82
C ILE A 56 -14.42 9.64 -0.82
N GLY A 57 -13.12 9.51 -1.10
CA GLY A 57 -12.13 8.89 -0.23
C GLY A 57 -12.08 9.56 1.14
N GLU A 58 -11.86 10.87 1.19
CA GLU A 58 -11.84 11.63 2.44
C GLU A 58 -13.24 11.98 2.97
N ASP A 59 -14.17 12.31 2.06
CA ASP A 59 -15.48 12.84 2.44
C ASP A 59 -16.35 11.79 3.14
N LEU A 60 -16.21 10.52 2.76
CA LEU A 60 -17.07 9.45 3.24
C LEU A 60 -16.27 8.24 3.73
N ILE A 61 -15.38 7.68 2.91
CA ILE A 61 -14.71 6.41 3.21
C ILE A 61 -13.84 6.54 4.46
N LEU A 62 -13.04 7.60 4.55
CA LEU A 62 -12.21 7.88 5.71
C LEU A 62 -13.04 8.04 7.00
N LYS A 63 -14.21 8.70 6.92
CA LYS A 63 -15.11 8.86 8.06
C LYS A 63 -15.73 7.53 8.48
N ALA A 64 -16.16 6.71 7.52
CA ALA A 64 -16.69 5.38 7.79
C ALA A 64 -15.64 4.45 8.43
N VAL A 65 -14.40 4.47 7.94
CA VAL A 65 -13.29 3.71 8.51
C VAL A 65 -12.98 4.18 9.94
N LYS A 66 -12.98 5.51 10.18
CA LYS A 66 -12.85 6.07 11.55
C LYS A 66 -13.89 5.47 12.48
N GLU A 67 -15.16 5.56 12.08
CA GLU A 67 -16.30 5.12 12.88
C GLU A 67 -16.20 3.64 13.24
N VAL A 68 -15.90 2.76 12.26
CA VAL A 68 -15.76 1.32 12.50
C VAL A 68 -14.62 1.02 13.48
N ILE A 69 -13.47 1.67 13.33
CA ILE A 69 -12.32 1.44 14.21
C ILE A 69 -12.64 1.89 15.66
N THR A 70 -13.30 3.03 15.82
CA THR A 70 -13.61 3.57 17.16
C THR A 70 -14.75 2.80 17.83
N THR A 71 -15.79 2.43 17.09
CA THR A 71 -17.02 1.85 17.67
C THR A 71 -17.01 0.33 17.71
N VAL A 72 -16.53 -0.33 16.67
CA VAL A 72 -16.55 -1.81 16.58
C VAL A 72 -15.30 -2.40 17.18
N LEU A 73 -14.13 -1.81 16.88
CA LEU A 73 -12.85 -2.33 17.35
C LEU A 73 -12.40 -1.73 18.69
N HIS A 74 -13.07 -0.66 19.15
CA HIS A 74 -12.73 0.09 20.36
C HIS A 74 -11.23 0.48 20.41
N LYS A 75 -10.68 0.87 19.25
CA LYS A 75 -9.26 1.27 19.11
C LYS A 75 -9.13 2.74 18.72
N PRO A 76 -8.01 3.39 19.08
CA PRO A 76 -7.72 4.74 18.61
C PRO A 76 -7.45 4.73 17.10
N ALA A 77 -8.37 5.32 16.33
CA ALA A 77 -8.28 5.33 14.86
C ALA A 77 -7.09 6.13 14.31
N ALA A 78 -6.58 7.11 15.07
CA ALA A 78 -5.49 7.99 14.65
C ALA A 78 -4.24 7.22 14.18
N ASN A 79 -3.84 6.18 14.90
CA ASN A 79 -2.63 5.41 14.59
C ASN A 79 -2.78 4.56 13.32
N ILE A 80 -3.99 4.04 13.06
CA ILE A 80 -4.26 3.18 11.89
C ILE A 80 -4.40 4.04 10.64
N ILE A 81 -5.12 5.15 10.76
CA ILE A 81 -5.43 6.05 9.65
C ILE A 81 -4.19 6.80 9.18
N ARG A 82 -3.31 7.21 10.11
CA ARG A 82 -2.06 7.89 9.78
C ARG A 82 -1.16 7.06 8.86
N ASN A 83 -1.23 5.73 8.95
CA ASN A 83 -0.40 4.83 8.14
C ASN A 83 -0.91 4.66 6.71
N ILE A 84 -2.15 5.08 6.42
CA ILE A 84 -2.69 5.02 5.07
C ILE A 84 -2.61 6.44 4.48
N PRO A 85 -1.93 6.61 3.33
CA PRO A 85 -1.89 7.89 2.63
C PRO A 85 -3.25 8.18 1.97
N TRP A 86 -4.12 8.90 2.70
CA TRP A 86 -5.52 9.21 2.33
C TRP A 86 -5.72 10.51 1.55
N ASN A 87 -4.72 11.39 1.48
CA ASN A 87 -4.81 12.70 0.83
C ASN A 87 -5.53 12.58 -0.53
N ASN A 88 -6.57 13.40 -0.75
CA ASN A 88 -7.30 13.47 -2.02
C ASN A 88 -6.36 13.61 -3.24
N GLY A 89 -5.30 14.41 -3.14
CA GLY A 89 -4.25 14.52 -4.16
C GLY A 89 -3.45 13.23 -4.35
N SER A 90 -3.33 12.39 -3.32
CA SER A 90 -2.75 11.05 -3.45
C SER A 90 -3.70 10.04 -4.10
N VAL A 91 -5.02 10.16 -3.91
CA VAL A 91 -6.01 9.33 -4.63
C VAL A 91 -6.02 9.71 -6.11
N GLN A 92 -6.03 11.01 -6.42
CA GLN A 92 -5.92 11.50 -7.79
C GLN A 92 -4.61 11.06 -8.46
N ARG A 93 -3.46 11.24 -7.80
CA ARG A 93 -2.18 10.80 -8.36
C ARG A 93 -2.15 9.30 -8.66
N ARG A 94 -2.74 8.46 -7.80
CA ARG A 94 -2.86 7.02 -8.07
C ARG A 94 -3.78 6.70 -9.23
N PHE A 95 -4.83 7.50 -9.43
CA PHE A 95 -5.67 7.39 -10.62
C PHE A 95 -4.86 7.68 -11.89
N ASP A 96 -4.09 8.78 -11.88
CA ASP A 96 -3.24 9.16 -13.01
C ASP A 96 -2.17 8.09 -13.29
N GLU A 97 -1.48 7.58 -12.25
CA GLU A 97 -0.50 6.49 -12.36
C GLU A 97 -1.13 5.19 -12.92
N MET A 98 -2.36 4.85 -12.50
CA MET A 98 -3.07 3.69 -13.03
C MET A 98 -3.48 3.89 -14.50
N ALA A 99 -3.89 5.10 -14.88
CA ALA A 99 -4.25 5.43 -16.26
C ALA A 99 -3.01 5.37 -17.17
N GLU A 100 -1.89 5.96 -16.73
CA GLU A 100 -0.61 5.93 -17.42
C GLU A 100 -0.13 4.49 -17.66
N ASN A 101 -0.16 3.63 -16.63
CA ASN A 101 0.24 2.23 -16.77
C ASN A 101 -0.65 1.45 -17.77
N ILE A 102 -1.95 1.76 -17.85
CA ILE A 102 -2.86 1.16 -18.84
C ILE A 102 -2.52 1.67 -20.25
N GLU A 103 -2.26 2.97 -20.39
CA GLU A 103 -1.88 3.59 -21.66
C GLU A 103 -0.56 3.02 -22.19
N GLU A 104 0.47 2.91 -21.36
CA GLU A 104 1.75 2.30 -21.70
C GLU A 104 1.59 0.83 -22.14
N SER A 105 0.76 0.07 -21.42
CA SER A 105 0.46 -1.33 -21.75
C SER A 105 -0.21 -1.45 -23.13
N LEU A 106 -1.18 -0.59 -23.42
CA LEU A 106 -1.88 -0.57 -24.71
C LEU A 106 -0.94 -0.16 -25.84
N CYS A 107 -0.15 0.90 -25.66
CA CYS A 107 0.87 1.34 -26.61
C CYS A 107 1.86 0.21 -26.93
N SER A 108 2.32 -0.52 -25.92
CA SER A 108 3.22 -1.67 -26.09
C SER A 108 2.59 -2.77 -26.96
N ILE A 109 1.31 -3.09 -26.73
CA ILE A 109 0.57 -4.09 -27.51
C ILE A 109 0.42 -3.65 -28.96
N VAL A 110 0.05 -2.40 -29.22
CA VAL A 110 -0.13 -1.86 -30.58
C VAL A 110 1.20 -1.92 -31.34
N LEU A 111 2.30 -1.45 -30.72
CA LEU A 111 3.63 -1.51 -31.33
C LEU A 111 4.06 -2.95 -31.64
N PHE A 112 3.77 -3.89 -30.75
CA PHE A 112 4.07 -5.30 -30.98
C PHE A 112 3.30 -5.86 -32.19
N LEU A 113 2.02 -5.53 -32.31
CA LEU A 113 1.17 -5.96 -33.43
C LEU A 113 1.61 -5.35 -34.76
N GLU A 114 1.99 -4.06 -34.78
CA GLU A 114 2.53 -3.40 -35.98
C GLU A 114 3.81 -4.09 -36.46
N ILE A 115 4.75 -4.38 -35.56
CA ILE A 115 6.01 -5.07 -35.89
C ILE A 115 5.71 -6.47 -36.44
N LEU A 116 4.80 -7.22 -35.80
CA LEU A 116 4.43 -8.56 -36.26
C LEU A 116 3.78 -8.52 -37.65
N PHE A 117 2.92 -7.53 -37.92
CA PHE A 117 2.28 -7.33 -39.21
C PHE A 117 3.29 -6.97 -40.31
N LEU A 118 4.21 -6.05 -40.03
CA LEU A 118 5.32 -5.71 -40.94
C LEU A 118 6.20 -6.92 -41.26
N HIS A 119 6.50 -7.75 -40.25
CA HIS A 119 7.30 -8.95 -40.44
C HIS A 119 6.56 -10.01 -41.29
N LEU A 120 5.27 -10.24 -41.02
CA LEU A 120 4.44 -11.18 -41.78
C LEU A 120 4.30 -10.73 -43.24
N THR A 121 3.96 -9.46 -43.47
CA THR A 121 3.82 -8.91 -44.83
C THR A 121 5.13 -9.01 -45.62
N HIS A 122 6.27 -8.74 -44.99
CA HIS A 122 7.58 -8.93 -45.61
C HIS A 122 7.86 -10.42 -45.94
N CYS A 123 7.61 -11.35 -45.01
CA CYS A 123 7.77 -12.79 -45.25
C CYS A 123 6.87 -13.30 -46.39
N LEU A 124 5.61 -12.85 -46.46
CA LEU A 124 4.68 -13.19 -47.54
C LEU A 124 5.10 -12.60 -48.88
N SER A 125 5.77 -11.45 -48.90
CA SER A 125 6.29 -10.85 -50.15
C SER A 125 7.52 -11.57 -50.72
N LEU A 126 8.18 -12.40 -49.90
CA LEU A 126 9.38 -13.16 -50.25
C LEU A 126 9.08 -14.63 -50.64
N MET A 127 7.83 -15.08 -50.53
CA MET A 127 7.35 -16.39 -50.97
C MET A 127 6.64 -16.29 -52.32
#